data_AF-A0A967Y0X0-F1
#
_entry.id   AF-A0A967Y0X0-F1
#
_cell.length_a   1.000
_cell.length_b   1.000
_cell.length_c   1.000
_cell.angle_alpha   90.00
_cell.angle_beta   90.00
_cell.angle_gamma   90.00
#
_symmetry.space_group_name_H-M   'P 1'
#
loop_
_entity.id
_entity.type
_entity.pdbx_description
1 polymer ?
#
loop_
_entity_poly.entity_id
_entity_poly.type
_entity_poly.pdbx_seq_one_letter_code
_entity_poly.pdbx_strand_id
1 'polypeptide(L)' 'MLFPDYRPRRLRKNKAFRALIRETHLAPAQLIYPIFV' A
#
# COMPACT_ATOMS: atom_id res chain seq x y z
N MET A 1 -12.59 16.13 -11.49
CA MET A 1 -11.82 14.94 -11.91
C MET A 1 -12.62 14.18 -12.95
N LEU A 2 -12.35 14.41 -14.23
CA LEU A 2 -13.04 13.70 -15.32
C LEU A 2 -12.06 12.79 -16.05
N PHE A 3 -12.58 11.67 -16.55
CA PHE A 3 -11.90 10.90 -17.57
C PHE A 3 -12.04 11.70 -18.89
N PRO A 4 -10.95 12.00 -19.65
CA PRO A 4 -9.73 11.24 -19.66
C PRO A 4 -8.51 11.76 -18.89
N ASP A 5 -8.56 12.98 -18.38
CA ASP A 5 -7.40 13.66 -17.78
C ASP A 5 -6.95 13.01 -16.47
N TYR A 6 -7.89 12.59 -15.64
CA TYR A 6 -7.59 11.87 -14.39
C TYR A 6 -7.73 10.35 -14.57
N ARG A 7 -6.59 9.65 -14.51
CA ARG A 7 -6.49 8.20 -14.73
C ARG A 7 -5.84 7.50 -13.52
N PRO A 8 -6.60 7.17 -12.47
CA PRO A 8 -6.08 6.52 -11.25
C PRO A 8 -5.29 5.23 -11.52
N ARG A 9 -5.67 4.51 -12.59
CA ARG A 9 -5.01 3.26 -13.00
C ARG A 9 -3.53 3.45 -13.35
N ARG A 10 -3.08 4.67 -13.71
CA ARG A 10 -1.66 4.96 -14.03
C ARG A 10 -0.72 4.66 -12.85
N LEU A 11 -1.17 4.92 -11.62
CA LEU A 11 -0.38 4.64 -10.41
C LEU A 11 -0.39 3.15 -10.03
N ARG A 12 -1.29 2.36 -10.61
CA ARG A 12 -1.43 0.92 -10.35
C ARG A 12 -0.76 0.03 -11.40
N LYS A 13 -0.01 0.62 -12.35
CA LYS A 13 0.50 -0.09 -13.54
C LYS A 13 1.55 -1.16 -13.27
N ASN A 14 2.34 -1.06 -12.21
CA ASN A 14 3.33 -2.06 -11.86
C ASN A 14 3.56 -2.14 -10.33
N LYS A 15 4.46 -3.03 -9.89
CA LYS A 15 4.79 -3.21 -8.47
C LYS A 15 5.47 -1.97 -7.87
N ALA A 16 6.41 -1.35 -8.59
CA ALA A 16 7.18 -0.21 -8.11
C ALA A 16 6.30 1.03 -7.84
N PHE A 17 5.42 1.39 -8.79
CA PHE A 17 4.48 2.52 -8.61
C PHE A 17 3.52 2.27 -7.44
N ARG A 18 2.99 1.05 -7.30
CA ARG A 18 2.14 0.70 -6.16
C ARG A 18 2.88 0.77 -4.82
N ALA A 19 4.17 0.45 -4.79
CA ALA A 19 4.98 0.55 -3.57
C ALA A 19 5.22 2.02 -3.17
N LEU A 20 5.46 2.90 -4.15
CA LEU A 20 5.69 4.34 -3.90
C LEU A 20 4.46 5.06 -3.35
N ILE A 21 3.26 4.70 -3.80
CA ILE A 21 2.00 5.33 -3.38
C ILE A 21 1.27 4.57 -2.27
N ARG A 22 1.92 3.60 -1.60
CA ARG A 22 1.29 2.79 -0.56
C ARG A 22 1.13 3.63 0.72
N GLU A 23 -0.09 3.72 1.22
CA GLU A 23 -0.38 4.48 2.45
C GLU A 23 -0.16 3.64 3.72
N THR A 24 -0.48 2.34 3.67
CA THR A 24 -0.44 1.45 4.85
C THR A 24 0.78 0.55 4.84
N HIS A 25 1.54 0.54 5.95
CA HIS A 25 2.70 -0.33 6.14
C HIS A 25 2.54 -1.18 7.41
N LEU A 26 2.93 -2.45 7.31
CA LEU A 26 3.01 -3.38 8.44
C LEU A 26 4.47 -3.70 8.74
N ALA A 27 4.85 -3.68 10.01
CA ALA A 27 6.17 -3.99 10.54
C ALA A 27 6.05 -4.96 11.74
N PRO A 28 7.05 -5.80 12.01
CA PRO A 28 7.01 -6.74 13.15
C PRO A 28 6.76 -6.08 14.50
N ALA A 29 7.20 -4.83 14.69
CA ALA A 29 6.96 -4.06 15.91
C ALA A 29 5.47 -3.74 16.18
N GLN A 30 4.60 -3.88 15.18
CA GLN A 30 3.14 -3.70 15.33
C GLN A 30 2.43 -5.02 15.69
N LEU A 31 3.17 -6.13 15.77
CA LEU A 31 2.61 -7.44 16.09
C LEU A 31 2.72 -7.69 17.59
N ILE A 32 1.71 -8.39 18.13
CA ILE A 32 1.72 -8.92 19.49
C ILE A 32 2.07 -10.40 19.41
N TYR A 33 3.08 -10.83 20.16
CA TYR A 33 3.48 -12.24 20.27
C TYR A 33 3.11 -12.78 21.66
N PRO A 34 1.92 -13.39 21.83
CA PRO A 34 1.51 -13.96 23.10
C PRO A 34 2.26 -15.26 23.39
N ILE A 35 2.75 -15.40 24.62
CA ILE A 35 3.42 -16.60 25.12
C ILE A 35 2.63 -17.11 26.32
N PHE A 36 2.35 -18.41 26.34
CA PHE A 36 1.67 -19.10 27.43
C PHE A 36 2.64 -20.10 28.07
N VAL A 37 2.74 -20.06 29.39
CA VAL A 37 3.57 -20.94 30.24
C VAL A 37 2.67 -21.61 31.27
#